data_AF-A0A7Z0B2U1-F1
#
_entry.id   AF-A0A7Z0B2U1-F1
#
_cell.length_a   1.000
_cell.length_b   1.000
_cell.length_c   1.000
_cell.angle_alpha   90.00
_cell.angle_beta   90.00
_cell.angle_gamma   90.00
#
_symmetry.space_group_name_H-M   'P 1'
#
loop_
_entity.id
_entity.type
_entity.pdbx_description
1 polymer ?
#
loop_
_entity_poly.entity_id
_entity_poly.type
_entity_poly.pdbx_seq_one_letter_code
_entity_poly.pdbx_strand_id
1 'polypeptide(L)'
;MAYGFRTYSDLTPDSFRLFFKYIEALKSQLGSLRIGIGARFFEELRRPRHWALDQPTVFEQARTLDPEPIPAYVDGGLHEFIKVFPQLSSARIAQRWAGYMDVTPDAIPVISGVDAVPGLFIGTGFSGHGFGIGPAAGQLMADLVTSDTPLVNPHAFRLNRFSDGTKIVIDAGF
;
A
#
# COMPACT_ATOMS: atom_id res chain seq x y z
N MET A 1 -5.38 8.62 1.95
CA MET A 1 -5.00 10.06 2.03
C MET A 1 -4.38 10.31 3.39
N ALA A 2 -3.07 10.60 3.44
CA ALA A 2 -2.39 10.95 4.68
C ALA A 2 -2.31 12.48 4.78
N TYR A 3 -3.14 13.06 5.64
CA TYR A 3 -2.88 14.37 6.22
C TYR A 3 -1.92 14.16 7.39
N GLY A 4 -1.08 15.14 7.73
CA GLY A 4 -0.11 15.06 8.84
C GLY A 4 -0.64 14.22 10.02
N PHE A 5 -0.04 13.05 10.21
CA PHE A 5 -0.34 12.08 11.27
C PHE A 5 -1.80 11.59 11.36
N ARG A 6 -2.63 11.71 10.32
CA ARG A 6 -4.00 11.15 10.30
C ARG A 6 -4.29 10.42 9.00
N THR A 7 -4.38 9.10 9.11
CA THR A 7 -4.81 8.19 8.05
C THR A 7 -6.22 7.72 8.34
N TYR A 8 -7.13 7.85 7.37
CA TYR A 8 -8.44 7.19 7.45
C TYR A 8 -8.37 5.84 6.76
N SER A 9 -8.82 4.81 7.46
CA SER A 9 -8.99 3.47 6.92
C SER A 9 -10.34 2.94 7.35
N ASP A 10 -11.11 2.45 6.38
CA ASP A 10 -12.24 1.60 6.67
C ASP A 10 -11.76 0.25 7.21
N LEU A 11 -12.47 -0.30 8.19
CA LEU A 11 -12.41 -1.72 8.47
C LEU A 11 -13.03 -2.47 7.31
N THR A 12 -12.38 -3.56 6.92
CA THR A 12 -12.91 -4.50 5.94
C THR A 12 -12.82 -5.91 6.51
N PRO A 13 -13.51 -6.91 5.94
CA PRO A 13 -13.35 -8.31 6.35
C PRO A 13 -11.88 -8.76 6.34
N ASP A 14 -11.08 -8.22 5.42
CA ASP A 14 -9.65 -8.53 5.33
C ASP A 14 -8.83 -7.90 6.46
N SER A 15 -9.27 -6.81 7.09
CA SER A 15 -8.66 -6.26 8.30
C SER A 15 -8.64 -7.29 9.44
N PHE A 16 -9.69 -8.11 9.56
CA PHE A 16 -9.75 -9.17 10.56
C PHE A 16 -8.90 -10.38 10.14
N ARG A 17 -8.97 -10.78 8.87
CA ARG A 17 -8.21 -11.92 8.33
C ARG A 17 -6.70 -11.72 8.45
N LEU A 18 -6.23 -10.50 8.21
CA LEU A 18 -4.80 -10.16 8.20
C LEU A 18 -4.32 -9.60 9.53
N PHE A 19 -5.20 -9.48 10.53
CA PHE A 19 -4.94 -8.78 11.80
C PHE A 19 -3.60 -9.16 12.44
N PHE A 20 -3.34 -10.45 12.65
CA PHE A 20 -2.10 -10.90 13.31
C PHE A 20 -0.83 -10.65 12.51
N LYS A 21 -0.93 -10.48 11.18
CA LYS A 21 0.22 -10.09 10.36
C LYS A 21 0.54 -8.61 10.51
N TYR A 22 -0.47 -7.77 10.69
CA TYR A 22 -0.35 -6.32 10.74
C TYR A 22 -0.42 -5.73 12.15
N ILE A 23 -0.48 -6.55 13.20
CA ILE A 23 -0.63 -6.06 14.58
C ILE A 23 0.50 -5.12 15.00
N GLU A 24 1.75 -5.41 14.60
CA GLU A 24 2.88 -4.54 14.91
C GLU A 24 2.76 -3.22 14.13
N ALA A 25 2.44 -3.28 12.83
CA ALA A 25 2.21 -2.08 12.02
C ALA A 25 1.09 -1.21 12.61
N LEU A 26 -0.02 -1.84 13.04
CA LEU A 26 -1.11 -1.16 13.72
C LEU A 26 -0.63 -0.49 15.01
N LYS A 27 0.11 -1.20 15.88
CA LYS A 27 0.65 -0.63 17.12
C LYS A 27 1.47 0.64 16.88
N SER A 28 2.27 0.66 15.83
CA SER A 28 3.09 1.83 15.48
C SER A 28 2.27 3.03 14.99
N GLN A 29 1.05 2.82 14.50
CA GLN A 29 0.19 3.85 13.89
C GLN A 29 -1.14 4.10 14.63
N LEU A 30 -1.36 3.47 15.80
CA LEU A 30 -2.62 3.60 16.55
C LEU A 30 -3.00 5.05 16.86
N GLY A 31 -2.02 5.93 17.14
CA GLY A 31 -2.26 7.34 17.42
C GLY A 31 -2.64 8.19 16.19
N SER A 32 -2.38 7.68 14.99
CA SER A 32 -2.60 8.35 13.71
C SER A 32 -3.73 7.74 12.88
N LEU A 33 -4.28 6.60 13.28
CA LEU A 33 -5.30 5.91 12.51
C LEU A 33 -6.72 6.30 12.97
N ARG A 34 -7.54 6.77 12.03
CA ARG A 34 -8.99 6.84 12.20
C ARG A 34 -9.63 5.65 11.51
N ILE A 35 -10.23 4.80 12.33
CA ILE A 35 -10.91 3.59 11.89
C ILE A 35 -12.41 3.89 11.73
N GLY A 36 -12.95 3.59 10.54
CA GLY A 36 -14.38 3.70 10.24
C GLY A 36 -14.98 2.37 9.79
N ILE A 37 -16.31 2.25 9.81
CA ILE A 37 -17.04 1.19 9.10
C ILE A 37 -17.89 1.88 8.04
N GLY A 38 -17.41 1.92 6.81
CA GLY A 38 -18.11 2.50 5.67
C GLY A 38 -18.84 1.47 4.80
N ALA A 39 -19.46 1.96 3.71
CA ALA A 39 -20.09 1.12 2.68
C ALA A 39 -19.13 0.04 2.14
N ARG A 40 -17.84 0.38 2.07
CA ARG A 40 -16.75 -0.50 1.65
C ARG A 40 -16.68 -1.82 2.43
N PHE A 41 -16.98 -1.82 3.73
CA PHE A 41 -17.01 -3.06 4.52
C PHE A 41 -18.00 -4.06 3.93
N PHE A 42 -19.21 -3.59 3.60
CA PHE A 42 -20.28 -4.42 3.06
C PHE A 42 -20.05 -4.78 1.59
N GLU A 43 -19.43 -3.89 0.81
CA GLU A 43 -19.02 -4.17 -0.57
C GLU A 43 -17.98 -5.30 -0.62
N GLU A 44 -16.94 -5.23 0.21
CA GLU A 44 -15.92 -6.28 0.29
C GLU A 44 -16.47 -7.58 0.86
N LEU A 45 -17.41 -7.52 1.81
CA LEU A 45 -18.07 -8.70 2.35
C LEU A 45 -18.91 -9.44 1.29
N ARG A 46 -19.53 -8.72 0.35
CA ARG A 46 -20.34 -9.29 -0.75
C ARG A 46 -19.49 -9.71 -1.96
N ARG A 47 -18.22 -9.33 -2.01
CA ARG A 47 -17.34 -9.60 -3.15
C ARG A 47 -17.04 -11.11 -3.23
N PRO A 48 -17.24 -11.76 -4.39
CA PRO A 48 -16.81 -13.14 -4.59
C PRO A 48 -15.31 -13.29 -4.32
N ARG A 49 -14.89 -14.42 -3.74
CA ARG A 49 -13.47 -14.72 -3.45
C ARG A 49 -12.85 -15.72 -4.42
N HIS A 50 -13.69 -16.36 -5.21
CA HIS A 50 -13.33 -17.30 -6.25
C HIS A 50 -14.06 -16.89 -7.52
N TRP A 51 -13.34 -16.89 -8.63
CA TRP A 51 -13.86 -16.53 -9.94
C TRP A 51 -13.59 -17.67 -10.91
N ALA A 52 -14.54 -17.95 -11.78
CA ALA A 52 -14.32 -18.85 -12.90
C ALA A 52 -13.42 -18.15 -13.94
N LEU A 53 -12.55 -18.90 -14.61
CA LEU A 53 -11.56 -18.34 -15.55
C LEU A 53 -12.19 -17.77 -16.83
N ASP A 54 -13.43 -18.13 -17.10
CA ASP A 54 -14.23 -17.76 -18.28
C ASP A 54 -15.25 -16.66 -17.99
N GLN A 55 -15.21 -16.05 -16.79
CA GLN A 55 -16.16 -15.02 -16.38
C GLN A 55 -15.43 -13.71 -16.03
N PRO A 56 -16.01 -12.54 -16.36
CA PRO A 56 -15.42 -11.25 -15.99
C PRO A 56 -15.24 -11.12 -14.48
N THR A 57 -14.04 -10.77 -14.06
CA THR A 57 -13.70 -10.54 -12.65
C THR A 57 -13.96 -9.09 -12.22
N VAL A 58 -14.00 -8.85 -10.91
CA VAL A 58 -14.07 -7.48 -10.36
C VAL A 58 -12.86 -6.62 -10.76
N PHE A 59 -11.72 -7.24 -11.05
CA PHE A 59 -10.50 -6.57 -11.48
C PHE A 59 -10.60 -6.07 -12.92
N GLU A 60 -11.43 -6.69 -13.75
CA GLU A 60 -11.73 -6.22 -15.10
C GLU A 60 -12.73 -5.06 -15.09
N GLN A 61 -13.67 -5.08 -14.16
CA GLN A 61 -14.67 -4.02 -13.97
C GLN A 61 -14.04 -2.76 -13.37
N ALA A 62 -13.14 -2.92 -12.41
CA ALA A 62 -12.42 -1.84 -11.75
C ALA A 62 -10.91 -1.98 -12.00
N ARG A 63 -10.45 -1.49 -13.16
CA ARG A 63 -9.03 -1.54 -13.56
C ARG A 63 -8.15 -0.53 -12.85
N THR A 64 -8.73 0.62 -12.50
CA THR A 64 -8.04 1.71 -11.81
C THR A 64 -8.77 1.99 -10.52
N LEU A 65 -8.06 1.85 -9.40
CA LEU A 65 -8.58 2.25 -8.11
C LEU A 65 -8.39 3.76 -7.96
N ASP A 66 -9.44 4.52 -8.23
CA ASP A 66 -9.46 5.99 -8.13
C ASP A 66 -10.41 6.42 -7.00
N PRO A 67 -9.93 6.50 -5.75
CA PRO A 67 -10.77 6.90 -4.63
C PRO A 67 -11.02 8.41 -4.65
N GLU A 68 -12.22 8.81 -4.20
CA GLU A 68 -12.52 10.22 -3.99
C GLU A 68 -11.66 10.82 -2.84
N PRO A 69 -11.08 12.01 -3.05
CA PRO A 69 -10.51 12.81 -1.97
C PRO A 69 -11.47 13.05 -0.81
N ILE A 70 -10.96 13.10 0.42
CA ILE A 70 -11.73 13.53 1.58
C ILE A 70 -11.47 15.04 1.76
N PRO A 71 -12.40 15.96 1.42
CA PRO A 71 -12.12 17.39 1.37
C PRO A 71 -11.65 17.94 2.72
N ALA A 72 -12.24 17.47 3.82
CA ALA A 72 -11.87 17.86 5.18
C ALA A 72 -10.37 17.62 5.49
N TYR A 73 -9.74 16.62 4.89
CA TYR A 73 -8.31 16.35 5.08
C TYR A 73 -7.43 17.17 4.15
N VAL A 74 -7.86 17.36 2.91
CA VAL A 74 -7.12 18.20 1.94
C VAL A 74 -7.11 19.65 2.40
N ASP A 75 -8.27 20.16 2.81
CA ASP A 75 -8.44 21.54 3.25
C ASP A 75 -7.74 21.78 4.59
N GLY A 76 -7.74 20.80 5.49
CA GLY A 76 -6.89 20.80 6.69
C GLY A 76 -5.39 20.88 6.33
N GLY A 77 -4.96 20.10 5.33
CA GLY A 77 -3.61 20.11 4.76
C GLY A 77 -3.17 21.51 4.33
N LEU A 78 -4.00 22.15 3.54
CA LEU A 78 -3.77 23.51 3.08
C LEU A 78 -3.72 24.51 4.24
N HIS A 79 -4.60 24.34 5.23
CA HIS A 79 -4.63 25.24 6.39
C HIS A 79 -3.32 25.21 7.18
N GLU A 80 -2.77 24.02 7.48
CA GLU A 80 -1.46 23.90 8.14
C GLU A 80 -0.32 24.38 7.24
N PHE A 81 -0.37 24.09 5.95
CA PHE A 81 0.61 24.58 4.99
C PHE A 81 0.70 26.11 4.97
N ILE A 82 -0.45 26.82 4.99
CA ILE A 82 -0.49 28.29 5.02
C ILE A 82 0.06 28.85 6.33
N LYS A 83 -0.13 28.16 7.48
CA LYS A 83 0.50 28.58 8.74
C LYS A 83 2.02 28.57 8.65
N VAL A 84 2.59 27.59 7.95
CA VAL A 84 4.04 27.47 7.75
C VAL A 84 4.54 28.43 6.65
N PHE A 85 3.74 28.67 5.62
CA PHE A 85 4.07 29.56 4.49
C PHE A 85 3.01 30.66 4.27
N PRO A 86 2.94 31.68 5.15
CA PRO A 86 1.90 32.71 5.07
C PRO A 86 1.87 33.49 3.75
N GLN A 87 3.03 33.63 3.09
CA GLN A 87 3.15 34.28 1.78
C GLN A 87 2.37 33.55 0.67
N LEU A 88 1.97 32.31 0.88
CA LEU A 88 1.16 31.51 -0.06
C LEU A 88 -0.33 31.49 0.31
N SER A 89 -0.79 32.35 1.20
CA SER A 89 -2.20 32.39 1.65
C SER A 89 -3.22 32.67 0.54
N SER A 90 -2.82 33.30 -0.56
CA SER A 90 -3.68 33.55 -1.74
C SER A 90 -3.69 32.40 -2.75
N ALA A 91 -2.90 31.34 -2.53
CA ALA A 91 -2.84 30.18 -3.40
C ALA A 91 -4.20 29.47 -3.44
N ARG A 92 -4.58 28.98 -4.62
CA ARG A 92 -5.81 28.22 -4.83
C ARG A 92 -5.48 26.78 -5.16
N ILE A 93 -6.32 25.86 -4.68
CA ILE A 93 -6.22 24.44 -5.05
C ILE A 93 -6.60 24.29 -6.52
N ALA A 94 -5.66 23.85 -7.34
CA ALA A 94 -5.91 23.52 -8.75
C ALA A 94 -6.61 22.15 -8.90
N GLN A 95 -6.21 21.17 -8.08
CA GLN A 95 -6.75 19.82 -8.12
C GLN A 95 -6.65 19.15 -6.74
N ARG A 96 -7.61 18.26 -6.43
CA ARG A 96 -7.56 17.31 -5.33
C ARG A 96 -7.54 15.89 -5.92
N TRP A 97 -6.73 15.00 -5.37
CA TRP A 97 -6.64 13.61 -5.83
C TRP A 97 -6.33 12.70 -4.65
N ALA A 98 -6.82 11.47 -4.67
CA ALA A 98 -6.44 10.44 -3.71
C ALA A 98 -5.92 9.21 -4.45
N GLY A 99 -5.27 8.34 -3.70
CA GLY A 99 -4.78 7.06 -4.19
C GLY A 99 -4.70 6.05 -3.06
N TYR A 100 -4.68 4.78 -3.44
CA TYR A 100 -4.36 3.68 -2.53
C TYR A 100 -2.87 3.42 -2.52
N MET A 101 -2.41 2.94 -1.37
CA MET A 101 -1.04 2.52 -1.14
C MET A 101 -1.11 1.09 -0.62
N ASP A 102 -0.34 0.20 -1.24
CA ASP A 102 -0.13 -1.14 -0.76
C ASP A 102 0.99 -1.14 0.29
N VAL A 103 0.68 -1.65 1.47
CA VAL A 103 1.60 -1.66 2.62
C VAL A 103 1.82 -3.10 3.06
N THR A 104 3.09 -3.49 3.17
CA THR A 104 3.47 -4.78 3.74
C THR A 104 3.56 -4.70 5.27
N PRO A 105 3.45 -5.84 5.99
CA PRO A 105 3.58 -5.86 7.44
C PRO A 105 4.85 -5.22 8.02
N ASP A 106 5.95 -5.25 7.27
CA ASP A 106 7.27 -4.72 7.63
C ASP A 106 7.64 -3.43 6.91
N ALA A 107 6.75 -2.87 6.08
CA ALA A 107 6.98 -1.74 5.17
C ALA A 107 8.07 -1.96 4.09
N ILE A 108 8.60 -3.18 3.96
CA ILE A 108 9.59 -3.55 2.95
C ILE A 108 8.85 -4.04 1.69
N PRO A 109 9.25 -3.65 0.47
CA PRO A 109 8.65 -4.18 -0.76
C PRO A 109 8.76 -5.71 -0.89
N VAL A 110 7.87 -6.29 -1.68
CA VAL A 110 8.04 -7.64 -2.21
C VAL A 110 8.49 -7.51 -3.67
N ILE A 111 9.68 -8.03 -3.97
CA ILE A 111 10.27 -8.10 -5.31
C ILE A 111 10.86 -9.50 -5.44
N SER A 112 10.04 -10.45 -5.90
CA SER A 112 10.43 -11.87 -5.89
C SER A 112 9.60 -12.74 -6.82
N GLY A 113 10.16 -13.90 -7.18
CA GLY A 113 9.38 -15.01 -7.73
C GLY A 113 8.43 -15.60 -6.69
N VAL A 114 7.38 -16.29 -7.16
CA VAL A 114 6.41 -16.99 -6.32
C VAL A 114 6.70 -18.48 -6.35
N ASP A 115 7.25 -19.03 -5.27
CA ASP A 115 7.68 -20.44 -5.17
C ASP A 115 6.57 -21.44 -5.56
N ALA A 116 5.31 -21.13 -5.20
CA ALA A 116 4.15 -21.96 -5.51
C ALA A 116 3.71 -21.92 -6.99
N VAL A 117 4.18 -20.95 -7.77
CA VAL A 117 3.81 -20.73 -9.17
C VAL A 117 5.06 -20.38 -9.99
N PRO A 118 5.80 -21.39 -10.48
CA PRO A 118 7.03 -21.16 -11.23
C PRO A 118 6.81 -20.23 -12.43
N GLY A 119 7.71 -19.26 -12.60
CA GLY A 119 7.63 -18.23 -13.66
C GLY A 119 6.77 -17.01 -13.31
N LEU A 120 6.07 -17.00 -12.18
CA LEU A 120 5.37 -15.81 -11.69
C LEU A 120 6.30 -14.97 -10.80
N PHE A 121 6.45 -13.69 -11.14
CA PHE A 121 7.18 -12.70 -10.36
C PHE A 121 6.26 -11.57 -9.93
N ILE A 122 6.48 -11.05 -8.73
CA ILE A 122 5.66 -9.98 -8.14
C ILE A 122 6.54 -8.84 -7.62
N GLY A 123 6.13 -7.62 -7.97
CA GLY A 123 6.69 -6.37 -7.48
C GLY A 123 5.57 -5.52 -6.87
N THR A 124 5.43 -5.51 -5.55
CA THR A 124 4.32 -4.86 -4.83
C THR A 124 4.74 -4.47 -3.41
N GLY A 125 3.88 -3.77 -2.67
CA GLY A 125 4.08 -3.50 -1.26
C GLY A 125 5.08 -2.37 -1.00
N PHE A 126 5.16 -1.41 -1.92
CA PHE A 126 6.18 -0.35 -1.88
C PHE A 126 5.98 0.63 -0.72
N SER A 127 4.85 0.56 -0.02
CA SER A 127 4.61 1.22 1.28
C SER A 127 4.90 2.73 1.27
N GLY A 128 4.73 3.38 0.11
CA GLY A 128 4.90 4.83 -0.08
C GLY A 128 6.25 5.26 -0.66
N HIS A 129 7.23 4.37 -0.77
CA HIS A 129 8.60 4.70 -1.20
C HIS A 129 8.88 4.33 -2.66
N GLY A 130 7.90 3.75 -3.35
CA GLY A 130 8.07 3.18 -4.69
C GLY A 130 8.53 4.16 -5.75
N PHE A 131 8.22 5.45 -5.63
CA PHE A 131 8.65 6.46 -6.60
C PHE A 131 10.17 6.62 -6.61
N GLY A 132 10.79 6.77 -5.44
CA GLY A 132 12.24 6.98 -5.33
C GLY A 132 13.05 5.73 -5.70
N ILE A 133 12.58 4.55 -5.29
CA ILE A 133 13.30 3.29 -5.53
C ILE A 133 12.92 2.59 -6.83
N GLY A 134 11.95 3.12 -7.58
CA GLY A 134 11.36 2.49 -8.77
C GLY A 134 12.39 2.00 -9.80
N PRO A 135 13.40 2.81 -10.20
CA PRO A 135 14.42 2.36 -11.14
C PRO A 135 15.23 1.15 -10.65
N ALA A 136 15.66 1.16 -9.37
CA ALA A 136 16.42 0.06 -8.78
C ALA A 136 15.54 -1.19 -8.57
N ALA A 137 14.27 -1.00 -8.20
CA ALA A 137 13.31 -2.10 -8.08
C ALA A 137 13.02 -2.75 -9.44
N GLY A 138 12.91 -1.95 -10.50
CA GLY A 138 12.77 -2.43 -11.87
C GLY A 138 14.00 -3.23 -12.34
N GLN A 139 15.21 -2.73 -12.04
CA GLN A 139 16.45 -3.45 -12.34
C GLN A 139 16.51 -4.79 -11.58
N LEU A 140 16.24 -4.78 -10.27
CA LEU A 140 16.22 -6.01 -9.47
C LEU A 140 15.20 -7.01 -10.03
N MET A 141 14.02 -6.55 -10.42
CA MET A 141 13.02 -7.41 -11.05
C MET A 141 13.51 -7.99 -12.37
N ALA A 142 14.16 -7.19 -13.21
CA ALA A 142 14.73 -7.66 -14.47
C ALA A 142 15.77 -8.77 -14.22
N ASP A 143 16.72 -8.54 -13.30
CA ASP A 143 17.76 -9.50 -12.94
C ASP A 143 17.14 -10.84 -12.46
N LEU A 144 16.10 -10.76 -11.62
CA LEU A 144 15.40 -11.95 -11.11
C LEU A 144 14.67 -12.72 -12.21
N VAL A 145 14.02 -12.02 -13.15
CA VAL A 145 13.28 -12.64 -14.26
C VAL A 145 14.22 -13.28 -15.27
N THR A 146 15.38 -12.66 -15.56
CA THR A 146 16.39 -13.20 -16.49
C THR A 146 17.32 -14.22 -15.86
N SER A 147 17.23 -14.43 -14.54
CA SER A 147 18.16 -15.26 -13.76
C SER A 147 19.61 -14.73 -13.80
N ASP A 148 19.78 -13.42 -13.96
CA ASP A 148 21.07 -12.75 -13.84
C ASP A 148 21.47 -12.58 -12.38
N THR A 149 22.76 -12.27 -12.13
CA THR A 149 23.23 -11.96 -10.78
C THR A 149 22.72 -10.59 -10.36
N PRO A 150 21.89 -10.46 -9.30
CA PRO A 150 21.32 -9.18 -8.92
C PRO A 150 22.35 -8.18 -8.41
N LEU A 151 22.20 -6.92 -8.78
CA LEU A 151 23.03 -5.81 -8.24
C LEU A 151 22.76 -5.54 -6.74
N VAL A 152 21.54 -5.83 -6.29
CA VAL A 152 21.09 -5.67 -4.90
C VAL A 152 20.70 -7.02 -4.35
N ASN A 153 21.11 -7.34 -3.12
CA ASN A 153 20.72 -8.59 -2.47
C ASN A 153 19.19 -8.70 -2.35
N PRO A 154 18.53 -9.69 -2.99
CA PRO A 154 17.07 -9.81 -2.98
C PRO A 154 16.50 -10.34 -1.66
N HIS A 155 17.33 -10.79 -0.71
CA HIS A 155 16.89 -11.58 0.44
C HIS A 155 15.78 -10.94 1.28
N ALA A 156 15.83 -9.61 1.49
CA ALA A 156 14.82 -8.88 2.25
C ALA A 156 13.49 -8.72 1.50
N PHE A 157 13.50 -8.83 0.18
CA PHE A 157 12.32 -8.58 -0.68
C PHE A 157 11.55 -9.85 -1.02
N ARG A 158 11.95 -11.01 -0.49
CA ARG A 158 11.28 -12.29 -0.73
C ARG A 158 9.85 -12.29 -0.21
N LEU A 159 8.89 -12.82 -0.98
CA LEU A 159 7.50 -13.02 -0.53
C LEU A 159 7.41 -13.99 0.65
N ASN A 160 8.18 -15.08 0.59
CA ASN A 160 8.12 -16.17 1.56
C ASN A 160 8.62 -15.79 2.97
N ARG A 161 9.19 -14.59 3.16
CA ARG A 161 9.50 -14.04 4.50
C ARG A 161 8.27 -13.91 5.41
N PHE A 162 7.07 -13.85 4.83
CA PHE A 162 5.82 -13.83 5.57
C PHE A 162 5.27 -15.22 5.92
N SER A 163 6.01 -16.28 5.59
CA SER A 163 5.62 -17.68 5.81
C SER A 163 6.77 -18.59 6.29
N ASP A 164 8.02 -18.15 6.21
CA ASP A 164 9.21 -18.95 6.55
C ASP A 164 9.68 -18.82 8.01
N GLY A 165 8.93 -18.10 8.84
CA GLY A 165 9.27 -17.84 10.25
C GLY A 165 10.17 -16.62 10.47
N THR A 166 10.54 -15.90 9.41
CA THR A 166 11.22 -14.61 9.54
C THR A 166 10.38 -13.66 10.40
N LYS A 167 11.05 -13.00 11.36
CA LYS A 167 10.38 -12.08 12.27
C LYS A 167 10.01 -10.79 11.53
N ILE A 168 8.74 -10.42 11.58
CA ILE A 168 8.26 -9.14 11.05
C ILE A 168 8.77 -8.04 11.99
N VAL A 169 9.69 -7.23 11.48
CA VAL A 169 10.21 -6.03 12.13
C VAL A 169 9.87 -4.87 11.22
N ILE A 170 9.20 -3.86 11.74
CA ILE A 170 8.89 -2.66 10.98
C ILE A 170 10.20 -1.93 10.75
N ASP A 171 10.64 -1.86 9.51
CA ASP A 171 11.68 -0.93 9.12
C ASP A 171 11.01 0.42 8.88
N ALA A 172 11.02 1.27 9.90
CA ALA A 172 10.42 2.59 9.82
C ALA A 172 11.19 3.50 8.86
N GLY A 173 12.43 3.15 8.47
CA GLY A 173 13.18 3.78 7.35
C GLY A 173 13.28 5.31 7.35
N PHE A 174 12.89 5.95 8.45
CA PHE A 174 12.74 7.38 8.68
C PHE A 174 13.06 7.69 10.14
#